data_AF-A0A942S3Y5-F1
#
_entry.id   AF-A0A942S3Y5-F1
#
_cell.length_a   1.000
_cell.length_b   1.000
_cell.length_c   1.000
_cell.angle_alpha   90.00
_cell.angle_beta   90.00
_cell.angle_gamma   90.00
#
_symmetry.space_group_name_H-M   'P 1'
#
loop_
_entity.id
_entity.type
_entity.pdbx_description
1 polymer ?
#
loop_
_entity_poly.entity_id
_entity_poly.type
_entity_poly.pdbx_seq_one_letter_code
_entity_poly.pdbx_strand_id
1 'polypeptide(L)'
;MAIARVIKKRIRSTKNIKQITKAMQAVAAVKMRRSEEVALAARPFAYAALQMLKNVAGHSGEHAALSPLLAVREAPQKICYVVITSDKGLAGSFNANVLRASDVFLKKNSSSTVDIVAVGKKGRDYYARRGSTIMREFLGIGDSVSVEETKPISSFIQDVFVSGAYDEVHIVYTNFISALKQDVVSRKILPFTAETLEEVVAGITPLVGKYSDKGTEGAVHA
;
A
#
# COMPACT_ATOMS: atom_id res chain seq x y z
N MET A 1 20.06 -25.74 44.89
CA MET A 1 20.76 -24.56 44.32
C MET A 1 20.55 -24.35 42.80
N ALA A 2 20.31 -25.40 42.00
CA ALA A 2 20.14 -25.26 40.54
C ALA A 2 18.95 -24.38 40.10
N ILE A 3 17.80 -24.49 40.78
CA ILE A 3 16.57 -23.76 40.45
C ILE A 3 16.75 -22.23 40.59
N ALA A 4 17.37 -21.77 41.67
CA ALA A 4 17.62 -20.34 41.91
C ALA A 4 18.56 -19.73 40.85
N ARG A 5 19.56 -20.49 40.37
CA ARG A 5 20.46 -20.05 39.30
C ARG A 5 19.73 -19.93 37.96
N VAL A 6 18.85 -20.88 37.64
CA VAL A 6 18.01 -20.84 36.42
C VAL A 6 17.06 -19.64 36.45
N ILE A 7 16.41 -19.38 37.59
CA ILE A 7 15.53 -18.21 37.77
C ILE A 7 16.32 -16.90 37.58
N LYS A 8 17.49 -16.76 38.21
CA LYS A 8 18.36 -15.58 38.02
C LYS A 8 18.76 -15.39 36.56
N LYS A 9 19.06 -16.47 35.82
CA LYS A 9 19.37 -16.40 34.38
C LYS A 9 18.17 -15.92 33.57
N ARG A 10 16.96 -16.42 33.86
CA ARG A 10 15.72 -15.99 33.17
C ARG A 10 15.41 -14.51 33.43
N ILE A 11 15.57 -14.03 34.66
CA ILE A 11 15.41 -12.62 35.03
C ILE A 11 16.38 -11.74 34.24
N ARG A 12 17.65 -12.15 34.13
CA ARG A 12 18.63 -11.40 33.34
C ARG A 12 18.24 -11.36 31.86
N SER A 13 17.79 -12.50 31.31
CA SER A 13 17.34 -12.58 29.93
C SER A 13 16.14 -11.67 29.65
N THR A 14 15.12 -11.67 30.51
CA THR A 14 13.94 -10.82 30.32
C THR A 14 14.26 -9.33 30.51
N LYS A 15 15.18 -8.97 31.43
CA LYS A 15 15.69 -7.60 31.54
C LYS A 15 16.41 -7.14 30.27
N ASN A 16 17.25 -8.00 29.67
CA ASN A 16 17.93 -7.68 28.42
C ASN A 16 16.93 -7.51 27.27
N ILE A 17 15.96 -8.42 27.13
CA ILE A 17 14.89 -8.30 26.12
C ILE A 17 14.12 -6.99 26.31
N LYS A 18 13.76 -6.62 27.55
CA LYS A 18 13.07 -5.35 27.86
C LYS A 18 13.88 -4.12 27.43
N GLN A 19 15.19 -4.12 27.64
CA GLN A 19 16.05 -3.00 27.22
C GLN A 19 16.14 -2.89 25.70
N ILE A 20 16.32 -4.03 25.01
CA ILE A 20 16.38 -4.08 23.55
C ILE A 20 15.05 -3.60 22.94
N THR A 21 13.91 -4.13 23.40
CA THR A 21 12.60 -3.73 22.87
C THR A 21 12.26 -2.28 23.19
N LYS A 22 12.67 -1.74 24.34
CA LYS A 22 12.53 -0.32 24.67
C LYS A 22 13.34 0.58 23.72
N ALA A 23 14.56 0.19 23.39
CA ALA A 23 15.36 0.91 22.41
C ALA A 23 14.75 0.84 21.01
N MET A 24 14.28 -0.35 20.60
CA MET A 24 13.58 -0.53 19.32
C MET A 24 12.30 0.31 19.23
N GLN A 25 11.53 0.41 20.32
CA GLN A 25 10.33 1.24 20.39
C GLN A 25 10.67 2.72 20.14
N ALA A 26 11.74 3.24 20.77
CA ALA A 26 12.16 4.62 20.57
C ALA A 26 12.60 4.88 19.11
N VAL A 27 13.38 3.97 18.52
CA VAL A 27 13.81 4.07 17.12
C VAL A 27 12.62 3.99 16.17
N ALA A 28 11.67 3.08 16.43
CA ALA A 28 10.46 2.94 15.61
C ALA A 28 9.57 4.19 15.68
N ALA A 29 9.43 4.81 16.86
CA ALA A 29 8.69 6.05 17.02
C ALA A 29 9.27 7.20 16.19
N VAL A 30 10.62 7.35 16.20
CA VAL A 30 11.30 8.37 15.38
C VAL A 30 11.10 8.11 13.89
N LYS A 31 11.22 6.84 13.45
CA LYS A 31 11.00 6.48 12.05
C LYS A 31 9.57 6.72 11.60
N MET A 32 8.59 6.33 12.41
CA MET A 32 7.18 6.56 12.13
C MET A 32 6.89 8.06 11.94
N ARG A 33 7.39 8.90 12.85
CA ARG A 33 7.22 10.36 12.75
C ARG A 33 7.82 10.90 11.45
N ARG A 34 9.03 10.46 11.08
CA ARG A 34 9.66 10.87 9.82
C ARG A 34 8.85 10.42 8.60
N SER A 35 8.35 9.18 8.59
CA SER A 35 7.51 8.66 7.50
C SER A 35 6.18 9.42 7.41
N GLU A 36 5.58 9.81 8.54
CA GLU A 36 4.38 10.63 8.59
C GLU A 36 4.64 12.03 7.99
N GLU A 37 5.73 12.69 8.38
CA GLU A 37 6.13 14.00 7.83
C GLU A 37 6.33 13.95 6.31
N VAL A 38 7.00 12.91 5.80
CA VAL A 38 7.17 12.70 4.35
C VAL A 38 5.83 12.49 3.64
N ALA A 39 4.95 11.65 4.20
CA ALA A 39 3.63 11.40 3.63
C ALA A 39 2.76 12.67 3.60
N LEU A 40 2.77 13.45 4.68
CA LEU A 40 2.05 14.72 4.78
C LEU A 40 2.58 15.76 3.78
N ALA A 41 3.89 15.84 3.59
CA ALA A 41 4.51 16.75 2.64
C ALA A 41 4.20 16.38 1.18
N ALA A 42 4.00 15.11 0.86
CA ALA A 42 3.66 14.64 -0.49
C ALA A 42 2.19 14.86 -0.87
N ARG A 43 1.28 15.02 0.11
CA ARG A 43 -0.17 15.14 -0.13
C ARG A 43 -0.60 16.28 -1.06
N PRO A 44 -0.07 17.51 -0.93
CA PRO A 44 -0.48 18.61 -1.81
C PRO A 44 -0.18 18.32 -3.29
N PHE A 45 0.99 17.74 -3.55
CA PHE A 45 1.38 17.29 -4.88
C PHE A 45 0.43 16.19 -5.38
N ALA A 46 0.20 15.15 -4.57
CA ALA A 46 -0.68 14.05 -4.95
C ALA A 46 -2.11 14.53 -5.27
N TYR A 47 -2.65 15.43 -4.44
CA TYR A 47 -3.98 16.01 -4.66
C TYR A 47 -4.04 16.81 -5.96
N ALA A 48 -3.09 17.72 -6.20
CA ALA A 48 -3.05 18.52 -7.41
C ALA A 48 -2.87 17.66 -8.68
N ALA A 49 -1.99 16.67 -8.63
CA ALA A 49 -1.75 15.75 -9.74
C ALA A 49 -3.00 14.90 -10.07
N LEU A 50 -3.69 14.38 -9.05
CA LEU A 50 -4.91 13.59 -9.24
C LEU A 50 -6.08 14.44 -9.72
N GLN A 51 -6.22 15.69 -9.24
CA GLN A 51 -7.22 16.63 -9.74
C GLN A 51 -6.97 16.98 -11.21
N MET A 52 -5.72 17.24 -11.59
CA MET A 52 -5.35 17.48 -12.98
C MET A 52 -5.65 16.25 -13.85
N LEU A 53 -5.31 15.05 -13.38
CA LEU A 53 -5.60 13.80 -14.07
C LEU A 53 -7.11 13.56 -14.21
N LYS A 54 -7.90 13.86 -13.18
CA LYS A 54 -9.37 13.81 -13.23
C LYS A 54 -9.92 14.76 -14.29
N ASN A 55 -9.42 15.99 -14.34
CA ASN A 55 -9.86 16.96 -15.34
C ASN A 55 -9.52 16.49 -16.76
N VAL A 56 -8.32 15.96 -16.98
CA VAL A 56 -7.93 15.40 -18.27
C VAL A 56 -8.82 14.20 -18.65
N ALA A 57 -9.00 13.25 -17.73
CA ALA A 57 -9.81 12.05 -17.95
C ALA A 57 -11.29 12.40 -18.25
N GLY A 58 -11.86 13.39 -17.55
CA GLY A 58 -13.23 13.85 -17.74
C GLY A 58 -13.47 14.57 -19.06
N HIS A 59 -12.47 15.27 -19.62
CA HIS A 59 -12.57 15.96 -20.92
C HIS A 59 -12.21 15.05 -22.10
N SER A 60 -11.58 13.91 -21.86
CA SER A 60 -11.17 12.99 -22.92
C SER A 60 -12.30 12.13 -23.51
N GLY A 61 -13.58 12.47 -23.33
CA GLY A 61 -14.78 11.75 -23.82
C GLY A 61 -14.57 10.71 -24.94
N GLU A 62 -14.31 11.15 -26.18
CA GLU A 62 -14.07 10.29 -27.37
C GLU A 62 -12.59 9.87 -27.57
N HIS A 63 -11.69 10.42 -26.77
CA HIS A 63 -10.24 10.24 -26.83
C HIS A 63 -9.66 9.43 -25.66
N ALA A 64 -10.49 8.90 -24.75
CA ALA A 64 -10.07 8.01 -23.68
C ALA A 64 -9.39 6.76 -24.25
N ALA A 65 -9.76 6.35 -25.46
CA ALA A 65 -9.10 5.28 -26.21
C ALA A 65 -7.66 5.63 -26.69
N LEU A 66 -7.25 6.91 -26.68
CA LEU A 66 -5.90 7.33 -27.10
C LEU A 66 -4.84 7.09 -26.02
N SER A 67 -5.22 6.97 -24.75
CA SER A 67 -4.30 6.64 -23.66
C SER A 67 -4.59 5.23 -23.15
N PRO A 68 -3.67 4.27 -23.33
CA PRO A 68 -3.86 2.92 -22.83
C PRO A 68 -4.20 2.86 -21.34
N LEU A 69 -3.73 3.82 -20.54
CA LEU A 69 -3.98 3.88 -19.08
C LEU A 69 -5.42 4.32 -18.72
N LEU A 70 -6.17 4.91 -19.65
CA LEU A 70 -7.58 5.28 -19.50
C LEU A 70 -8.53 4.22 -20.09
N ALA A 71 -7.99 3.26 -20.85
CA ALA A 71 -8.79 2.28 -21.57
C ALA A 71 -9.41 1.26 -20.60
N VAL A 72 -10.72 1.39 -20.37
CA VAL A 72 -11.52 0.40 -19.65
C VAL A 72 -11.87 -0.74 -20.60
N ARG A 73 -11.56 -1.97 -20.18
CA ARG A 73 -11.90 -3.18 -20.93
C ARG A 73 -13.21 -3.76 -20.42
N GLU A 74 -14.06 -4.22 -21.33
CA GLU A 74 -15.29 -4.94 -20.97
C GLU A 74 -14.93 -6.30 -20.33
N ALA A 75 -15.51 -6.58 -19.16
CA ALA A 75 -15.34 -7.82 -18.40
C ALA A 75 -13.87 -8.22 -18.10
N PRO A 76 -13.17 -7.51 -17.17
CA PRO A 76 -11.77 -7.77 -16.86
C PRO A 76 -11.52 -9.21 -16.39
N GLN A 77 -10.68 -9.93 -17.14
CA GLN A 77 -10.34 -11.32 -16.87
C GLN A 77 -9.00 -11.47 -16.18
N LYS A 78 -8.13 -10.45 -16.22
CA LYS A 78 -6.78 -10.50 -15.64
C LYS A 78 -6.56 -9.32 -14.70
N ILE A 79 -6.32 -9.61 -13.43
CA ILE A 79 -6.15 -8.59 -12.39
C ILE A 79 -4.77 -8.74 -11.74
N CYS A 80 -4.04 -7.63 -11.66
CA CYS A 80 -2.77 -7.56 -10.93
C CYS A 80 -2.99 -6.92 -9.56
N TYR A 81 -2.65 -7.64 -8.49
CA TYR A 81 -2.64 -7.10 -7.13
C TYR A 81 -1.21 -6.76 -6.69
N VAL A 82 -0.96 -5.48 -6.45
CA VAL A 82 0.26 -4.98 -5.82
C VAL A 82 0.06 -5.00 -4.31
N VAL A 83 0.66 -5.96 -3.62
CA VAL A 83 0.50 -6.13 -2.17
C VAL A 83 1.71 -5.52 -1.46
N ILE A 84 1.46 -4.45 -0.69
CA ILE A 84 2.50 -3.73 0.03
C ILE A 84 2.61 -4.25 1.47
N THR A 85 3.80 -4.74 1.80
CA THR A 85 4.16 -5.27 3.11
C THR A 85 5.52 -4.71 3.55
N SER A 86 5.91 -4.96 4.80
CA SER A 86 7.25 -4.57 5.25
C SER A 86 8.30 -5.64 4.93
N ASP A 87 9.57 -5.23 4.84
CA ASP A 87 10.69 -6.17 4.80
C ASP A 87 11.01 -6.75 6.18
N LYS A 88 10.68 -6.01 7.24
CA LYS A 88 11.05 -6.31 8.64
C LYS A 88 9.93 -7.02 9.39
N GLY A 89 10.32 -7.79 10.41
CA GLY A 89 9.39 -8.40 11.37
C GLY A 89 9.07 -7.50 12.56
N LEU A 90 8.54 -8.10 13.63
CA LEU A 90 8.27 -7.44 14.92
C LEU A 90 7.33 -6.22 14.86
N ALA A 91 6.42 -6.22 13.88
CA ALA A 91 5.41 -5.18 13.66
C ALA A 91 4.01 -5.62 14.11
N GLY A 92 3.92 -6.52 15.10
CA GLY A 92 2.66 -7.07 15.57
C GLY A 92 1.84 -7.72 14.44
N SER A 93 0.56 -7.33 14.34
CA SER A 93 -0.38 -7.84 13.34
C SER A 93 -0.32 -7.12 11.99
N PHE A 94 0.53 -6.10 11.81
CA PHE A 94 0.59 -5.27 10.60
C PHE A 94 0.61 -6.09 9.28
N ASN A 95 1.66 -6.90 9.09
CA ASN A 95 1.78 -7.73 7.89
C ASN A 95 0.69 -8.79 7.79
N ALA A 96 0.29 -9.38 8.92
CA ALA A 96 -0.74 -10.41 8.92
C ALA A 96 -2.11 -9.84 8.52
N ASN A 97 -2.41 -8.59 8.89
CA ASN A 97 -3.64 -7.92 8.53
C ASN A 97 -3.70 -7.64 7.02
N VAL A 98 -2.64 -7.05 6.46
CA VAL A 98 -2.63 -6.77 5.01
C VAL A 98 -2.68 -8.05 4.18
N LEU A 99 -1.97 -9.10 4.58
CA LEU A 99 -1.96 -10.39 3.90
C LEU A 99 -3.29 -11.15 3.99
N ARG A 100 -3.98 -11.07 5.14
CA ARG A 100 -5.31 -11.68 5.29
C ARG A 100 -6.35 -10.93 4.44
N ALA A 101 -6.30 -9.61 4.44
CA ALA A 101 -7.22 -8.79 3.65
C ALA A 101 -6.97 -8.94 2.15
N SER A 102 -5.70 -8.98 1.71
CA SER A 102 -5.37 -9.25 0.30
C SER A 102 -5.92 -10.61 -0.14
N ASP A 103 -5.76 -11.68 0.65
CA ASP A 103 -6.37 -12.97 0.30
C ASP A 103 -7.90 -12.89 0.12
N VAL A 104 -8.59 -12.06 0.90
CA VAL A 104 -10.04 -11.83 0.73
C VAL A 104 -10.32 -11.11 -0.59
N PHE A 105 -9.57 -10.08 -0.93
CA PHE A 105 -9.72 -9.36 -2.21
C PHE A 105 -9.41 -10.25 -3.42
N LEU A 106 -8.36 -11.06 -3.33
CA LEU A 106 -8.00 -12.04 -4.36
C LEU A 106 -9.13 -13.07 -4.55
N LYS A 107 -9.67 -13.61 -3.46
CA LYS A 107 -10.79 -14.57 -3.52
C LYS A 107 -12.08 -13.97 -4.08
N LYS A 108 -12.37 -12.70 -3.79
CA LYS A 108 -13.55 -12.01 -4.34
C LYS A 108 -13.52 -11.96 -5.87
N ASN A 109 -12.33 -12.00 -6.46
CA ASN A 109 -12.10 -11.97 -7.90
C ASN A 109 -11.64 -13.32 -8.45
N SER A 110 -12.04 -14.43 -7.83
CA SER A 110 -11.60 -15.78 -8.21
C SER A 110 -12.05 -16.22 -9.61
N SER A 111 -13.02 -15.53 -10.20
CA SER A 111 -13.44 -15.74 -11.59
C SER A 111 -12.41 -15.22 -12.61
N SER A 112 -11.51 -14.34 -12.18
CA SER A 112 -10.46 -13.74 -13.00
C SER A 112 -9.11 -14.41 -12.70
N THR A 113 -8.19 -14.38 -13.65
CA THR A 113 -6.79 -14.71 -13.41
C THR A 113 -6.17 -13.62 -12.55
N VAL A 114 -5.63 -13.99 -11.40
CA VAL A 114 -5.08 -13.04 -10.44
C VAL A 114 -3.61 -13.30 -10.20
N ASP A 115 -2.78 -12.30 -10.50
CA ASP A 115 -1.34 -12.32 -10.24
C ASP A 115 -0.95 -11.28 -9.20
N ILE A 116 0.19 -11.54 -8.54
CA ILE A 116 0.65 -10.74 -7.42
C ILE A 116 1.99 -10.08 -7.75
N VAL A 117 2.05 -8.78 -7.50
CA VAL A 117 3.31 -8.03 -7.35
C VAL A 117 3.55 -7.83 -5.86
N ALA A 118 4.59 -8.48 -5.34
CA ALA A 118 4.93 -8.42 -3.93
C ALA A 118 5.88 -7.26 -3.65
N VAL A 119 5.43 -6.27 -2.89
CA VAL A 119 6.29 -5.20 -2.37
C VAL A 119 6.61 -5.51 -0.91
N GLY A 120 7.88 -5.74 -0.64
CA GLY A 120 8.39 -6.14 0.67
C GLY A 120 8.50 -7.66 0.88
N LYS A 121 9.50 -8.04 1.68
CA LYS A 121 9.89 -9.44 1.93
C LYS A 121 8.77 -10.27 2.56
N LYS A 122 7.93 -9.68 3.42
CA LYS A 122 6.89 -10.44 4.13
C LYS A 122 5.77 -10.91 3.21
N GLY A 123 5.35 -10.07 2.26
CA GLY A 123 4.39 -10.41 1.21
C GLY A 123 4.93 -11.50 0.30
N ARG A 124 6.17 -11.30 -0.18
CA ARG A 124 6.87 -12.28 -1.02
C ARG A 124 6.96 -13.65 -0.34
N ASP A 125 7.53 -13.71 0.85
CA ASP A 125 7.72 -14.98 1.58
C ASP A 125 6.37 -15.67 1.89
N TYR A 126 5.30 -14.90 2.10
CA TYR A 126 3.96 -15.43 2.36
C TYR A 126 3.35 -16.11 1.14
N TYR A 127 3.37 -15.44 -0.01
CA TYR A 127 2.79 -15.95 -1.25
C TYR A 127 3.61 -17.09 -1.85
N ALA A 128 4.95 -17.02 -1.75
CA ALA A 128 5.84 -18.07 -2.20
C ALA A 128 5.56 -19.40 -1.46
N ARG A 129 5.34 -19.35 -0.14
CA ARG A 129 5.01 -20.54 0.66
C ARG A 129 3.66 -21.17 0.31
N ARG A 130 2.75 -20.40 -0.30
CA ARG A 130 1.41 -20.85 -0.68
C ARG A 130 1.33 -21.32 -2.13
N GLY A 131 2.45 -21.28 -2.87
CA GLY A 131 2.48 -21.60 -4.29
C GLY A 131 1.71 -20.60 -5.16
N SER A 132 1.47 -19.38 -4.68
CA SER A 132 0.81 -18.34 -5.46
C SER A 132 1.76 -17.80 -6.53
N THR A 133 1.22 -17.41 -7.69
CA THR A 133 1.99 -16.80 -8.77
C THR A 133 2.42 -15.39 -8.37
N ILE A 134 3.71 -15.22 -8.08
CA ILE A 134 4.33 -13.91 -7.87
C ILE A 134 4.96 -13.51 -9.20
N MET A 135 4.38 -12.51 -9.84
CA MET A 135 4.82 -12.04 -11.15
C MET A 135 6.06 -11.13 -11.02
N ARG A 136 6.16 -10.33 -9.96
CA ARG A 136 7.35 -9.53 -9.64
C ARG A 136 7.48 -9.30 -8.13
N GLU A 137 8.71 -9.19 -7.65
CA GLU A 137 9.01 -8.78 -6.27
C GLU A 137 9.86 -7.49 -6.25
N PHE A 138 9.54 -6.59 -5.31
CA PHE A 138 10.32 -5.39 -5.01
C PHE A 138 10.67 -5.41 -3.52
N LEU A 139 11.95 -5.61 -3.20
CA LEU A 139 12.43 -5.83 -1.83
C LEU A 139 13.41 -4.73 -1.43
N GLY A 140 13.49 -4.42 -0.14
CA GLY A 140 14.54 -3.56 0.40
C GLY A 140 14.34 -2.07 0.12
N ILE A 141 13.09 -1.62 -0.06
CA ILE A 141 12.73 -0.21 -0.32
C ILE A 141 13.03 0.71 0.89
N GLY A 142 13.46 0.14 2.02
CA GLY A 142 14.01 0.89 3.15
C GLY A 142 12.95 1.58 4.02
N ASP A 143 13.41 2.31 5.04
CA ASP A 143 12.52 3.03 5.99
C ASP A 143 12.22 4.47 5.53
N SER A 144 12.98 4.99 4.55
CA SER A 144 12.82 6.32 3.97
C SER A 144 12.70 6.14 2.48
N VAL A 145 11.49 6.33 1.96
CA VAL A 145 11.18 6.09 0.54
C VAL A 145 11.12 7.42 -0.19
N SER A 146 12.01 7.60 -1.15
CA SER A 146 11.97 8.68 -2.12
C SER A 146 11.04 8.34 -3.30
N VAL A 147 10.61 9.37 -4.03
CA VAL A 147 9.83 9.16 -5.27
C VAL A 147 10.65 8.40 -6.32
N GLU A 148 11.98 8.53 -6.31
CA GLU A 148 12.86 7.82 -7.23
C GLU A 148 12.88 6.31 -6.96
N GLU A 149 12.85 5.90 -5.70
CA GLU A 149 12.79 4.49 -5.30
C GLU A 149 11.46 3.82 -5.65
N THR A 150 10.39 4.60 -5.86
CA THR A 150 9.09 4.05 -6.30
C THR A 150 8.95 3.97 -7.82
N LYS A 151 9.80 4.67 -8.61
CA LYS A 151 9.76 4.65 -10.08
C LYS A 151 9.83 3.24 -10.67
N PRO A 152 10.70 2.33 -10.22
CA PRO A 152 10.74 0.97 -10.78
C PRO A 152 9.41 0.23 -10.62
N ILE A 153 8.68 0.49 -9.53
CA ILE A 153 7.37 -0.13 -9.27
C ILE A 153 6.32 0.46 -10.21
N SER A 154 6.27 1.80 -10.32
CA SER A 154 5.27 2.47 -11.15
C SER A 154 5.50 2.25 -12.65
N SER A 155 6.74 2.26 -13.12
CA SER A 155 7.09 1.93 -14.52
C SER A 155 6.66 0.50 -14.85
N PHE A 156 6.99 -0.44 -13.97
CA PHE A 156 6.62 -1.84 -14.17
C PHE A 156 5.10 -2.03 -14.27
N ILE A 157 4.33 -1.42 -13.35
CA ILE A 157 2.87 -1.45 -13.37
C ILE A 157 2.30 -0.87 -14.67
N GLN A 158 2.86 0.25 -15.13
CA GLN A 158 2.45 0.86 -16.40
C GLN A 158 2.75 -0.07 -17.59
N ASP A 159 3.95 -0.63 -17.67
CA ASP A 159 4.36 -1.48 -18.79
C ASP A 159 3.49 -2.74 -18.91
N VAL A 160 3.18 -3.41 -17.80
CA VAL A 160 2.33 -4.61 -17.81
C VAL A 160 0.87 -4.29 -18.13
N PHE A 161 0.40 -3.09 -17.83
CA PHE A 161 -0.94 -2.65 -18.18
C PHE A 161 -1.03 -2.24 -19.66
N VAL A 162 -0.08 -1.43 -20.14
CA VAL A 162 -0.02 -0.95 -21.52
C VAL A 162 0.18 -2.10 -22.50
N SER A 163 1.00 -3.11 -22.15
CA SER A 163 1.14 -4.33 -22.95
C SER A 163 -0.14 -5.18 -23.00
N GLY A 164 -1.12 -4.89 -22.15
CA GLY A 164 -2.38 -5.60 -22.07
C GLY A 164 -2.33 -6.94 -21.36
N ALA A 165 -1.26 -7.20 -20.59
CA ALA A 165 -1.16 -8.40 -19.76
C ALA A 165 -2.22 -8.42 -18.65
N TYR A 166 -2.63 -7.25 -18.16
CA TYR A 166 -3.68 -7.09 -17.14
C TYR A 166 -4.72 -6.05 -17.57
N ASP A 167 -5.95 -6.29 -17.16
CA ASP A 167 -7.10 -5.42 -17.42
C ASP A 167 -7.36 -4.47 -16.23
N GLU A 168 -6.91 -4.84 -15.03
CA GLU A 168 -6.98 -4.01 -13.83
C GLU A 168 -5.73 -4.15 -12.97
N VAL A 169 -5.37 -3.05 -12.29
CA VAL A 169 -4.34 -3.06 -11.26
C VAL A 169 -4.90 -2.50 -9.97
N HIS A 170 -4.75 -3.27 -8.89
CA HIS A 170 -5.16 -2.91 -7.54
C HIS A 170 -3.93 -2.82 -6.63
N ILE A 171 -3.90 -1.84 -5.74
CA ILE A 171 -2.88 -1.72 -4.69
C ILE A 171 -3.52 -2.03 -3.34
N VAL A 172 -2.99 -3.04 -2.64
CA VAL A 172 -3.42 -3.41 -1.29
C VAL A 172 -2.37 -2.95 -0.30
N TYR A 173 -2.76 -2.09 0.63
CA TYR A 173 -1.85 -1.50 1.61
C TYR A 173 -2.59 -1.13 2.89
N THR A 174 -1.81 -0.87 3.94
CA THR A 174 -2.34 -0.35 5.20
C THR A 174 -2.47 1.17 5.13
N ASN A 175 -3.70 1.67 5.15
CA ASN A 175 -4.00 3.09 5.25
C ASN A 175 -3.78 3.57 6.69
N PHE A 176 -2.86 4.52 6.86
CA PHE A 176 -2.57 5.11 8.15
C PHE A 176 -3.59 6.20 8.48
N ILE A 177 -4.43 5.94 9.49
CA ILE A 177 -5.41 6.92 9.99
C ILE A 177 -4.86 7.59 11.26
N SER A 178 -4.38 6.78 12.20
CA SER A 178 -3.70 7.25 13.40
C SER A 178 -2.73 6.19 13.93
N ALA A 179 -1.97 6.53 14.98
CA ALA A 179 -1.10 5.57 15.66
C ALA A 179 -1.85 4.35 16.22
N LEU A 180 -3.15 4.49 16.51
CA LEU A 180 -4.00 3.42 17.04
C LEU A 180 -4.88 2.76 15.98
N LYS A 181 -5.22 3.48 14.90
CA LYS A 181 -6.13 3.00 13.86
C LYS A 181 -5.43 2.90 12.51
N GLN A 182 -5.37 1.69 11.99
CA GLN A 182 -4.77 1.35 10.71
C GLN A 182 -5.69 0.37 9.99
N ASP A 183 -6.20 0.76 8.83
CA ASP A 183 -7.16 -0.04 8.07
C ASP A 183 -6.52 -0.53 6.78
N VAL A 184 -6.71 -1.80 6.44
CA VAL A 184 -6.23 -2.31 5.15
C VAL A 184 -7.26 -2.00 4.08
N VAL A 185 -6.79 -1.43 2.98
CA VAL A 185 -7.64 -1.08 1.83
C VAL A 185 -7.06 -1.68 0.55
N SER A 186 -7.94 -1.97 -0.40
CA SER A 186 -7.58 -2.25 -1.79
C SER A 186 -8.10 -1.10 -2.63
N ARG A 187 -7.23 -0.46 -3.42
CA ARG A 187 -7.63 0.60 -4.34
C ARG A 187 -7.27 0.23 -5.76
N LYS A 188 -8.22 0.38 -6.67
CA LYS A 188 -7.96 0.28 -8.10
C LYS A 188 -7.20 1.51 -8.56
N ILE A 189 -6.05 1.32 -9.18
CA ILE A 189 -5.19 2.40 -9.67
C ILE A 189 -5.14 2.47 -11.19
N LEU A 190 -5.40 1.36 -11.88
CA LEU A 190 -5.55 1.29 -13.34
C LEU A 190 -6.73 0.39 -13.73
N PRO A 191 -7.45 0.70 -14.82
CA PRO A 191 -7.39 1.95 -15.59
C PRO A 191 -7.84 3.16 -14.75
N PHE A 192 -7.37 4.36 -15.10
CA PHE A 192 -7.84 5.58 -14.46
C PHE A 192 -9.24 5.93 -15.00
N THR A 193 -10.23 5.85 -14.13
CA THR A 193 -11.60 6.37 -14.34
C THR A 193 -11.88 7.51 -13.36
N ALA A 194 -12.87 8.35 -13.66
CA ALA A 194 -13.30 9.42 -12.74
C ALA A 194 -13.59 8.87 -11.32
N GLU A 195 -14.29 7.74 -11.25
CA GLU A 195 -14.60 7.04 -9.99
C GLU A 195 -13.33 6.58 -9.24
N THR A 196 -12.41 5.88 -9.92
CA THR A 196 -11.16 5.42 -9.27
C THR A 196 -10.31 6.58 -8.78
N LEU A 197 -10.26 7.69 -9.52
CA LEU A 197 -9.51 8.88 -9.13
C LEU A 197 -10.15 9.55 -7.91
N GLU A 198 -11.47 9.62 -7.85
CA GLU A 198 -12.19 10.14 -6.68
C GLU A 198 -11.95 9.29 -5.43
N GLU A 199 -12.03 7.96 -5.54
CA GLU A 199 -11.74 7.05 -4.42
C GLU A 199 -10.31 7.23 -3.90
N VAL A 200 -9.34 7.36 -4.81
CA VAL A 200 -7.94 7.58 -4.45
C VAL A 200 -7.77 8.93 -3.76
N VAL A 201 -8.35 10.01 -4.30
CA VAL A 201 -8.30 11.37 -3.71
C VAL A 201 -8.96 11.41 -2.33
N ALA A 202 -10.17 10.88 -2.20
CA ALA A 202 -10.89 10.83 -0.93
C ALA A 202 -10.07 10.08 0.12
N GLY A 203 -9.50 8.95 -0.27
CA GLY A 203 -8.77 8.11 0.67
C GLY A 203 -7.36 8.60 1.03
N ILE A 204 -6.75 9.55 0.31
CA ILE A 204 -5.49 10.18 0.73
C ILE A 204 -5.70 11.44 1.57
N THR A 205 -6.94 11.94 1.65
CA THR A 205 -7.28 13.14 2.41
C THR A 205 -7.30 12.83 3.92
N PRO A 206 -6.60 13.60 4.77
CA PRO A 206 -6.64 13.39 6.22
C PRO A 206 -8.01 13.66 6.80
N LEU A 207 -8.39 12.87 7.82
CA LEU A 207 -9.58 13.15 8.63
C LEU A 207 -9.40 14.41 9.50
N VAL A 208 -8.17 14.73 9.90
CA VAL A 208 -7.83 15.86 10.78
C VAL A 208 -6.47 16.45 10.41
N GLY A 209 -6.29 17.76 10.62
CA GLY A 209 -5.02 18.47 10.45
C GLY A 209 -4.90 19.25 9.14
N LYS A 210 -3.68 19.63 8.75
CA LYS A 210 -3.46 20.38 7.49
C LYS A 210 -4.00 19.57 6.31
N TYR A 211 -4.77 20.23 5.44
CA TYR A 211 -5.42 19.66 4.24
C TYR A 211 -6.65 18.77 4.48
N SER A 212 -7.24 18.73 5.69
CA SER A 212 -8.55 18.07 5.91
C SER A 212 -9.69 18.74 5.13
N ASP A 213 -9.62 20.06 4.99
CA ASP A 213 -10.72 20.88 4.45
C ASP A 213 -10.85 20.77 2.92
N LYS A 214 -9.86 20.18 2.25
CA LYS A 214 -9.86 19.98 0.78
C LYS A 214 -10.65 18.75 0.32
N GLY A 215 -11.03 17.87 1.25
CA GLY A 215 -11.93 16.74 0.96
C GLY A 215 -13.40 17.16 0.88
N THR A 216 -13.76 18.25 1.54
CA THR A 216 -15.15 18.73 1.66
C THR A 216 -15.64 19.52 0.45
N GLU A 217 -14.77 20.17 -0.32
CA GLU A 217 -15.20 20.94 -1.51
C GLU A 217 -15.72 20.07 -2.67
N GLY A 218 -15.41 18.77 -2.69
CA GLY A 218 -15.93 17.82 -3.67
C GLY A 218 -17.27 17.16 -3.31
N ALA A 219 -17.72 17.28 -2.06
CA ALA A 219 -18.92 16.60 -1.57
C ALA A 219 -20.19 17.48 -1.54
N VAL A 220 -20.07 18.78 -1.85
CA VAL A 220 -21.18 19.76 -1.75
C VAL A 220 -21.91 19.99 -3.09
N HIS A 221 -21.49 19.31 -4.16
CA HIS A 221 -22.14 19.41 -5.48
C HIS A 221 -22.57 18.06 -6.08
N ALA A 222 -22.91 17.09 -5.24
CA ALA A 222 -23.74 15.94 -5.64
C ALA A 222 -25.22 16.25 -5.36
#